data_AF-A0A1U9JPS3-F1
#
_entry.id   AF-A0A1U9JPS3-F1
#
_cell.length_a   1.000
_cell.length_b   1.000
_cell.length_c   1.000
_cell.angle_alpha   90.00
_cell.angle_beta   90.00
_cell.angle_gamma   90.00
#
_symmetry.space_group_name_H-M   'P 1'
#
loop_
_entity.id
_entity.type
_entity.pdbx_description
1 polymer ?
#
loop_
_entity_poly.entity_id
_entity_poly.type
_entity_poly.pdbx_seq_one_letter_code
_entity_poly.pdbx_strand_id
1 'polypeptide(L)'
;MDPILGQIILWPLNWVPDGWAACEGQELSIQQNAALYSLLGVTYGGNGSTTFKLPDLRSRVSLGAQIPSQVGTVSGATTSSMVATGTGTITLQPSQVPLPAHTHPASFTSTTGTSTSVSVAIPVDAVNGAESNAPSTSTVLGKVMSGTTAARAYTTNNASTTLKPFNASANLPTVTGTVAVGSTSASPQQSVPLAVAVPVAMSTAQPSLTLRYIIATVGTYPMRPS
;
A
#
# COMPACT_ATOMS: atom_id res chain seq x y z
N MET A 1 44.43 55.63 -2.02
CA MET A 1 43.06 55.54 -2.57
C MET A 1 42.16 55.29 -1.38
N ASP A 2 41.39 56.29 -0.98
CA ASP A 2 40.38 56.10 0.05
C ASP A 2 39.26 55.22 -0.51
N PRO A 3 38.75 54.24 0.25
CA PRO A 3 37.68 53.38 -0.22
C PRO A 3 36.39 54.18 -0.44
N ILE A 4 35.53 53.69 -1.33
CA ILE A 4 34.16 54.21 -1.43
C ILE A 4 33.37 53.68 -0.24
N LEU A 5 32.61 54.55 0.42
CA LEU A 5 31.79 54.17 1.55
C LEU A 5 30.78 53.08 1.13
N GLY A 6 30.71 51.99 1.89
CA GLY A 6 29.87 50.84 1.57
C GLY A 6 30.45 49.86 0.54
N GLN A 7 31.68 50.07 0.06
CA GLN A 7 32.37 49.12 -0.81
C GLN A 7 32.65 47.82 -0.06
N ILE A 8 32.33 46.69 -0.69
CA ILE A 8 32.61 45.34 -0.17
C ILE A 8 33.79 44.75 -0.95
N ILE A 9 34.77 44.22 -0.22
CA ILE A 9 35.92 43.51 -0.80
C ILE A 9 36.13 42.16 -0.13
N LEU A 10 36.83 41.27 -0.85
CA LEU A 10 37.35 40.01 -0.31
C LEU A 10 38.59 40.30 0.53
N TRP A 11 38.65 39.67 1.70
CA TRP A 11 39.71 39.86 2.69
C TRP A 11 40.25 38.51 3.18
N PRO A 12 41.55 38.23 2.98
CA PRO A 12 42.13 36.93 3.30
C PRO A 12 42.54 36.77 4.77
N LEU A 13 42.53 37.84 5.59
CA LEU A 13 43.01 37.80 6.96
C LEU A 13 41.88 37.62 7.99
N ASN A 14 42.24 37.13 9.17
CA ASN A 14 41.32 36.86 10.29
C ASN A 14 40.98 38.10 11.15
N TRP A 15 41.58 39.26 10.87
CA TRP A 15 41.30 40.53 11.54
C TRP A 15 40.80 41.57 10.52
N VAL A 16 40.09 42.59 10.98
CA VAL A 16 39.55 43.66 10.12
C VAL A 16 40.30 44.96 10.42
N PRO A 17 40.83 45.68 9.42
CA PRO A 17 41.49 46.96 9.63
C PRO A 17 40.50 48.06 10.06
N ASP A 18 41.01 49.10 10.72
CA ASP A 18 40.23 50.29 11.07
C ASP A 18 39.61 50.94 9.82
N GLY A 19 38.38 51.45 9.96
CA GLY A 19 37.60 51.98 8.84
C GLY A 19 36.90 50.91 8.00
N TRP A 20 36.99 49.64 8.40
CA TRP A 20 36.26 48.51 7.82
C TRP A 20 35.50 47.74 8.90
N ALA A 21 34.46 47.03 8.48
CA ALA A 21 33.72 46.08 9.32
C ALA A 21 33.55 44.75 8.60
N ALA A 22 33.42 43.65 9.35
CA ALA A 22 33.16 42.35 8.76
C ALA A 22 31.70 42.24 8.29
N CYS A 23 31.46 41.65 7.13
CA CYS A 23 30.11 41.35 6.62
C CYS A 23 29.57 40.08 7.30
N GLU A 24 29.35 40.14 8.61
CA GLU A 24 28.91 39.03 9.46
C GLU A 24 27.51 39.25 10.07
N GLY A 25 26.74 40.21 9.55
CA GLY A 25 25.40 40.52 10.08
C GLY A 25 25.40 41.32 11.38
N GLN A 26 26.53 41.91 11.76
CA GLN A 26 26.64 42.73 12.97
C GLN A 26 25.73 43.96 12.92
N GLU A 27 25.22 44.35 14.09
CA GLU A 27 24.34 45.50 14.27
C GLU A 27 25.15 46.74 14.63
N LEU A 28 24.91 47.84 13.91
CA LEU A 28 25.61 49.12 14.09
C LEU A 28 24.63 50.23 14.46
N SER A 29 25.09 51.17 15.28
CA SER A 29 24.34 52.37 15.63
C SER A 29 24.27 53.33 14.43
N ILE A 30 23.07 53.80 14.11
CA ILE A 30 22.82 54.79 13.06
C ILE A 30 23.52 56.11 13.41
N GLN A 31 23.53 56.51 14.69
CA GLN A 31 24.13 57.79 15.11
C GLN A 31 25.63 57.86 14.79
N GLN A 32 26.33 56.74 14.86
CA GLN A 32 27.78 56.67 14.62
C GLN A 32 28.11 56.41 13.14
N ASN A 33 27.16 55.91 12.34
CA ASN A 33 27.38 55.47 10.96
C ASN A 33 26.30 56.01 10.01
N ALA A 34 25.89 57.26 10.18
CA ALA A 34 24.77 57.86 9.44
C ALA A 34 24.95 57.82 7.91
N ALA A 35 26.18 58.03 7.44
CA ALA A 35 26.51 57.99 6.02
C ALA A 35 26.45 56.56 5.42
N LEU A 36 26.76 55.53 6.21
CA LEU A 36 26.64 54.14 5.77
C LEU A 36 25.16 53.70 5.78
N TYR A 37 24.40 54.15 6.79
CA TYR A 37 22.96 53.91 6.88
C TYR A 37 22.18 54.52 5.71
N SER A 38 22.54 55.71 5.23
CA SER A 38 21.84 56.32 4.09
C SER A 38 22.01 55.54 2.77
N LEU A 39 23.04 54.66 2.69
CA LEU A 39 23.28 53.79 1.53
C LEU A 39 22.58 52.44 1.67
N LEU A 40 22.72 51.78 2.82
CA LEU A 40 22.22 50.40 3.04
C LEU A 40 20.78 50.36 3.57
N GLY A 41 20.35 51.39 4.29
CA GLY A 41 19.09 51.40 5.02
C GLY A 41 18.94 50.22 5.98
N VAL A 42 17.74 49.63 6.01
CA VAL A 42 17.42 48.42 6.77
C VAL A 42 17.40 47.14 5.90
N THR A 43 18.03 47.18 4.73
CA THR A 43 18.00 46.08 3.74
C THR A 43 18.46 44.74 4.33
N TYR A 44 19.40 44.77 5.28
CA TYR A 44 19.94 43.58 5.96
C TYR A 44 19.40 43.41 7.39
N GLY A 45 18.38 44.19 7.77
CA GLY A 45 17.74 44.19 9.08
C GLY A 45 18.15 45.37 9.98
N GLY A 46 17.74 45.30 11.24
CA GLY A 46 17.81 46.39 12.21
C GLY A 46 16.44 47.05 12.43
N ASN A 47 16.37 48.00 13.35
CA ASN A 47 15.10 48.65 13.70
C ASN A 47 14.82 49.94 12.90
N GLY A 48 15.78 50.40 12.09
CA GLY A 48 15.64 51.58 11.22
C GLY A 48 15.49 52.93 11.92
N SER A 49 15.51 52.94 13.26
CA SER A 49 15.41 54.16 14.09
C SER A 49 16.71 54.44 14.85
N THR A 50 17.31 53.41 15.46
CA THR A 50 18.56 53.53 16.20
C THR A 50 19.67 52.63 15.66
N THR A 51 19.30 51.51 15.02
CA THR A 51 20.25 50.52 14.52
C THR A 51 19.91 49.99 13.13
N PHE A 52 20.96 49.57 12.43
CA PHE A 52 20.91 48.86 11.15
C PHE A 52 21.92 47.71 11.16
N LYS A 53 21.73 46.72 10.28
CA LYS A 53 22.63 45.57 10.18
C LYS A 53 23.46 45.60 8.90
N LEU A 54 24.66 45.05 8.98
CA LEU A 54 25.50 44.77 7.83
C LEU A 54 25.05 43.50 7.09
N PRO A 55 25.47 43.30 5.83
CA PRO A 55 25.28 42.02 5.14
C PRO A 55 25.88 40.86 5.94
N ASP A 56 25.20 39.71 5.98
CA ASP A 56 25.76 38.46 6.50
C ASP A 56 26.18 37.59 5.31
N LEU A 57 27.49 37.53 5.06
CA LEU A 57 28.10 36.75 3.98
C LEU A 57 28.82 35.50 4.49
N ARG A 58 28.62 35.11 5.76
CA ARG A 58 29.19 33.87 6.30
C ARG A 58 28.56 32.66 5.62
N SER A 59 29.41 31.74 5.14
CA SER A 59 29.01 30.55 4.39
C SER A 59 28.16 30.85 3.14
N ARG A 60 28.32 32.04 2.56
CA ARG A 60 27.59 32.52 1.38
C ARG A 60 28.57 33.05 0.35
N VAL A 61 28.25 32.86 -0.92
CA VAL A 61 28.96 33.48 -2.04
C VAL A 61 28.16 34.70 -2.49
N SER A 62 28.84 35.80 -2.79
CA SER A 62 28.17 36.96 -3.39
C SER A 62 27.66 36.61 -4.78
N LEU A 63 26.35 36.71 -4.98
CA LEU A 63 25.70 36.53 -6.28
C LEU A 63 25.23 37.89 -6.78
N GLY A 64 25.39 38.15 -8.08
CA GLY A 64 24.87 39.36 -8.71
C GLY A 64 23.33 39.36 -8.67
N ALA A 65 22.74 40.44 -8.18
CA ALA A 65 21.29 40.58 -8.20
C ALA A 65 20.81 40.70 -9.65
N GLN A 66 19.85 39.87 -10.06
CA GLN A 66 19.28 39.91 -11.41
C GLN A 66 18.52 41.21 -11.68
N ILE A 67 17.90 41.79 -10.64
CA ILE A 67 17.25 43.11 -10.66
C ILE A 67 17.59 43.87 -9.37
N PRO A 68 17.60 45.22 -9.37
CA PRO A 68 17.97 46.01 -8.19
C PRO A 68 17.17 45.69 -6.92
N SER A 69 15.89 45.33 -7.06
CA SER A 69 15.01 44.96 -5.93
C SER A 69 15.38 43.63 -5.26
N GLN A 70 16.30 42.85 -5.82
CA GLN A 70 16.80 41.61 -5.22
C GLN A 70 18.08 41.79 -4.41
N VAL A 71 18.59 43.02 -4.26
CA VAL A 71 19.72 43.26 -3.34
C VAL A 71 19.29 42.95 -1.91
N GLY A 72 20.07 42.13 -1.22
CA GLY A 72 19.78 41.70 0.15
C GLY A 72 18.90 40.46 0.28
N THR A 73 18.41 39.89 -0.84
CA THR A 73 17.70 38.60 -0.79
C THR A 73 18.67 37.43 -0.74
N VAL A 74 18.26 36.36 -0.05
CA VAL A 74 19.01 35.11 0.02
C VAL A 74 18.46 34.17 -1.04
N SER A 75 19.28 33.82 -2.03
CA SER A 75 18.91 32.89 -3.11
C SER A 75 19.90 31.73 -3.20
N GLY A 76 19.39 30.53 -3.46
CA GLY A 76 20.16 29.29 -3.59
C GLY A 76 20.12 28.38 -2.35
N ALA A 77 20.17 27.07 -2.59
CA ALA A 77 20.41 26.04 -1.59
C ALA A 77 21.74 25.34 -1.93
N THR A 78 22.56 25.04 -0.92
CA THR A 78 23.85 24.34 -1.09
C THR A 78 23.69 22.90 -1.62
N THR A 79 22.47 22.37 -1.59
CA THR A 79 22.11 21.04 -2.06
C THR A 79 20.90 21.11 -2.97
N SER A 80 21.02 20.59 -4.18
CA SER A 80 19.86 20.25 -5.00
C SER A 80 19.34 18.88 -4.58
N SER A 81 18.07 18.79 -4.19
CA SER A 81 17.43 17.49 -3.97
C SER A 81 17.24 16.82 -5.32
N MET A 82 18.01 15.78 -5.60
CA MET A 82 17.82 14.94 -6.77
C MET A 82 17.15 13.66 -6.33
N VAL A 83 16.13 13.23 -7.07
CA VAL A 83 15.56 11.89 -6.91
C VAL A 83 16.38 10.94 -7.79
N ALA A 84 17.27 10.17 -7.18
CA ALA A 84 17.86 9.02 -7.84
C ALA A 84 16.76 7.95 -7.98
N THR A 85 16.33 7.67 -9.21
CA THR A 85 15.43 6.56 -9.49
C THR A 85 16.27 5.30 -9.68
N GLY A 86 16.14 4.37 -8.73
CA GLY A 86 16.75 3.03 -8.82
C GLY A 86 15.67 1.97 -8.81
N THR A 87 15.82 0.92 -9.60
CA THR A 87 14.98 -0.28 -9.53
C THR A 87 15.63 -1.28 -8.59
N GLY A 88 14.98 -1.59 -7.47
CA GLY A 88 15.38 -2.64 -6.54
C GLY A 88 14.23 -3.62 -6.32
N THR A 89 14.55 -4.89 -6.10
CA THR A 89 13.55 -5.91 -5.72
C THR A 89 13.54 -6.05 -4.19
N ILE A 90 12.47 -5.62 -3.53
CA ILE A 90 12.21 -5.97 -2.13
C ILE A 90 11.36 -7.25 -2.09
N THR A 91 11.86 -8.26 -1.39
CA THR A 91 11.07 -9.43 -1.04
C THR A 91 10.20 -9.06 0.17
N LEU A 92 8.90 -8.86 -0.04
CA LEU A 92 7.95 -8.58 1.04
C LEU A 92 7.86 -9.81 1.96
N GLN A 93 8.15 -9.63 3.25
CA GLN A 93 7.95 -10.69 4.23
C GLN A 93 6.44 -10.87 4.51
N PRO A 94 5.97 -12.09 4.84
CA PRO A 94 4.55 -12.36 5.11
C PRO A 94 3.91 -11.47 6.19
N SER A 95 4.72 -10.88 7.08
CA SER A 95 4.27 -9.93 8.12
C SER A 95 3.92 -8.53 7.60
N GLN A 96 4.34 -8.17 6.38
CA GLN A 96 4.20 -6.82 5.82
C GLN A 96 3.04 -6.69 4.83
N VAL A 97 2.33 -7.78 4.54
CA VAL A 97 1.17 -7.79 3.67
C VAL A 97 -0.05 -8.17 4.51
N PRO A 98 -0.89 -7.21 4.94
CA PRO A 98 -2.18 -7.52 5.51
C PRO A 98 -3.08 -8.04 4.38
N LEU A 99 -2.97 -9.32 4.04
CA LEU A 99 -3.89 -9.96 3.09
C LEU A 99 -5.25 -10.12 3.79
N PRO A 100 -6.33 -9.51 3.26
CA PRO A 100 -7.68 -9.76 3.75
C PRO A 100 -7.99 -11.26 3.70
N ALA A 101 -8.69 -11.77 4.70
CA ALA A 101 -9.16 -13.15 4.69
C ALA A 101 -10.06 -13.36 3.46
N HIS A 102 -9.78 -14.40 2.67
CA HIS A 102 -10.63 -14.83 1.57
C HIS A 102 -11.05 -16.29 1.76
N THR A 103 -12.16 -16.67 1.12
CA THR A 103 -12.74 -18.01 1.20
C THR A 103 -12.81 -18.64 -0.19
N HIS A 104 -12.67 -19.96 -0.24
CA HIS A 104 -12.89 -20.73 -1.46
C HIS A 104 -14.27 -21.39 -1.39
N PRO A 105 -15.18 -21.12 -2.34
CA PRO A 105 -16.42 -21.88 -2.44
C PRO A 105 -16.09 -23.29 -2.96
N ALA A 106 -16.47 -24.32 -2.20
CA ALA A 106 -16.43 -25.70 -2.65
C ALA A 106 -17.84 -26.11 -3.12
N SER A 107 -17.94 -26.67 -4.32
CA SER A 107 -19.20 -27.25 -4.83
C SER A 107 -19.08 -28.77 -4.88
N PHE A 108 -20.03 -29.48 -4.29
CA PHE A 108 -20.15 -30.93 -4.42
C PHE A 108 -21.10 -31.26 -5.57
N THR A 109 -20.62 -32.01 -6.55
CA THR A 109 -21.45 -32.57 -7.63
C THR A 109 -21.66 -34.06 -7.34
N SER A 110 -22.91 -34.43 -7.05
CA SER A 110 -23.28 -35.82 -6.83
C SER A 110 -23.45 -36.52 -8.18
N THR A 111 -22.66 -37.55 -8.42
CA THR A 111 -22.92 -38.54 -9.48
C THR A 111 -23.85 -39.61 -8.91
N THR A 112 -25.15 -39.33 -8.83
CA THR A 112 -26.12 -40.32 -8.38
C THR A 112 -26.24 -41.45 -9.40
N GLY A 113 -25.91 -42.68 -8.99
CA GLY A 113 -26.47 -43.87 -9.63
C GLY A 113 -27.98 -43.86 -9.39
N THR A 114 -28.75 -43.54 -10.43
CA THR A 114 -30.23 -43.53 -10.33
C THR A 114 -30.69 -44.98 -10.32
N SER A 115 -30.94 -45.57 -9.14
CA SER A 115 -31.63 -46.86 -9.07
C SER A 115 -33.11 -46.63 -9.31
N THR A 116 -33.57 -46.70 -10.56
CA THR A 116 -34.96 -46.47 -10.96
C THR A 116 -35.93 -47.58 -10.58
N SER A 117 -35.48 -48.67 -9.96
CA SER A 117 -36.35 -49.71 -9.40
C SER A 117 -35.66 -50.55 -8.35
N VAL A 118 -36.35 -50.83 -7.24
CA VAL A 118 -35.97 -51.86 -6.26
C VAL A 118 -36.84 -53.09 -6.55
N SER A 119 -36.21 -54.23 -6.87
CA SER A 119 -36.92 -55.50 -6.98
C SER A 119 -36.82 -56.23 -5.65
N VAL A 120 -37.97 -56.60 -5.07
CA VAL A 120 -38.05 -57.37 -3.82
C VAL A 120 -38.61 -58.73 -4.15
N ALA A 121 -37.84 -59.79 -3.90
CA ALA A 121 -38.31 -61.16 -4.05
C ALA A 121 -39.33 -61.48 -2.96
N ILE A 122 -40.53 -61.92 -3.34
CA ILE A 122 -41.55 -62.42 -2.41
C ILE A 122 -41.40 -63.94 -2.36
N PRO A 123 -41.07 -64.55 -1.21
CA PRO A 123 -40.94 -65.99 -1.10
C PRO A 123 -42.29 -66.67 -1.33
N VAL A 124 -42.27 -67.78 -2.08
CA VAL A 124 -43.42 -68.63 -2.36
C VAL A 124 -43.06 -70.06 -1.94
N ASP A 125 -43.95 -70.72 -1.20
CA ASP A 125 -43.78 -72.14 -0.89
C ASP A 125 -44.19 -72.99 -2.10
N ALA A 126 -43.30 -73.86 -2.53
CA ALA A 126 -43.47 -74.69 -3.72
C ALA A 126 -44.01 -76.09 -3.39
N VAL A 127 -44.10 -76.47 -2.11
CA VAL A 127 -44.60 -77.78 -1.69
C VAL A 127 -46.05 -77.70 -1.18
N ASN A 128 -46.80 -78.81 -1.32
CA ASN A 128 -48.13 -78.93 -0.72
C ASN A 128 -47.97 -79.33 0.75
N GLY A 129 -48.30 -78.46 1.70
CA GLY A 129 -48.15 -78.76 3.13
C GLY A 129 -48.72 -77.68 4.06
N ALA A 130 -49.25 -78.11 5.22
CA ALA A 130 -49.73 -77.30 6.35
C ALA A 130 -50.32 -75.92 5.99
N GLU A 131 -51.53 -75.95 5.45
CA GLU A 131 -52.21 -74.77 4.90
C GLU A 131 -52.94 -73.98 5.99
N SER A 132 -52.83 -72.65 5.94
CA SER A 132 -53.56 -71.74 6.84
C SER A 132 -54.16 -70.59 6.04
N ASN A 133 -55.46 -70.36 6.24
CA ASN A 133 -56.16 -69.20 5.68
C ASN A 133 -55.88 -67.91 6.48
N ALA A 134 -55.14 -68.00 7.59
CA ALA A 134 -54.74 -66.88 8.43
C ALA A 134 -53.22 -66.63 8.33
N PRO A 135 -52.76 -65.42 7.96
CA PRO A 135 -51.35 -65.11 7.84
C PRO A 135 -50.65 -65.02 9.22
N SER A 136 -49.52 -65.72 9.37
CA SER A 136 -48.63 -65.69 10.55
C SER A 136 -47.25 -65.11 10.22
N THR A 137 -46.41 -64.90 11.24
CA THR A 137 -45.03 -64.37 11.07
C THR A 137 -44.05 -65.35 10.42
N SER A 138 -44.44 -66.61 10.24
CA SER A 138 -43.61 -67.66 9.65
C SER A 138 -44.19 -68.25 8.36
N THR A 139 -45.30 -67.71 7.84
CA THR A 139 -45.96 -68.21 6.63
C THR A 139 -45.61 -67.35 5.42
N VAL A 140 -45.33 -67.98 4.28
CA VAL A 140 -45.09 -67.32 2.98
C VAL A 140 -46.27 -67.54 2.03
N LEU A 141 -46.24 -66.97 0.81
CA LEU A 141 -47.31 -67.22 -0.17
C LEU A 141 -47.32 -68.71 -0.55
N GLY A 142 -48.43 -69.40 -0.29
CA GLY A 142 -48.57 -70.83 -0.62
C GLY A 142 -49.03 -71.07 -2.06
N LYS A 143 -48.80 -72.28 -2.57
CA LYS A 143 -49.34 -72.72 -3.85
C LYS A 143 -50.87 -72.82 -3.78
N VAL A 144 -51.56 -72.29 -4.79
CA VAL A 144 -53.02 -72.47 -4.92
C VAL A 144 -53.35 -73.95 -5.12
N MET A 145 -54.18 -74.50 -4.24
CA MET A 145 -54.70 -75.87 -4.33
C MET A 145 -55.92 -75.94 -5.26
N SER A 146 -56.11 -77.09 -5.92
CA SER A 146 -57.33 -77.37 -6.68
C SER A 146 -58.50 -77.62 -5.74
N GLY A 147 -59.53 -76.78 -5.81
CA GLY A 147 -60.82 -76.95 -5.14
C GLY A 147 -61.98 -76.81 -6.11
N THR A 148 -63.22 -76.93 -5.61
CA THR A 148 -64.44 -76.76 -6.42
C THR A 148 -64.72 -75.30 -6.79
N THR A 149 -64.04 -74.35 -6.15
CA THR A 149 -64.06 -72.91 -6.47
C THR A 149 -62.67 -72.45 -6.91
N ALA A 150 -62.60 -71.63 -7.97
CA ALA A 150 -61.33 -71.09 -8.44
C ALA A 150 -60.79 -70.05 -7.44
N ALA A 151 -59.59 -70.29 -6.91
CA ALA A 151 -58.87 -69.31 -6.12
C ALA A 151 -58.22 -68.26 -7.03
N ARG A 152 -58.55 -66.98 -6.80
CA ARG A 152 -58.03 -65.84 -7.57
C ARG A 152 -56.76 -65.31 -6.90
N ALA A 153 -55.59 -65.56 -7.49
CA ALA A 153 -54.31 -65.04 -6.98
C ALA A 153 -54.02 -63.59 -7.39
N TYR A 154 -54.67 -63.10 -8.45
CA TYR A 154 -54.47 -61.76 -9.00
C TYR A 154 -55.80 -61.08 -9.29
N THR A 155 -55.86 -59.76 -9.10
CA THR A 155 -57.03 -58.94 -9.40
C THR A 155 -56.58 -57.57 -9.88
N THR A 156 -57.33 -56.96 -10.80
CA THR A 156 -57.12 -55.58 -11.25
C THR A 156 -57.89 -54.56 -10.40
N ASN A 157 -58.67 -55.04 -9.43
CA ASN A 157 -59.38 -54.18 -8.49
C ASN A 157 -58.39 -53.44 -7.59
N ASN A 158 -58.80 -52.26 -7.11
CA ASN A 158 -58.01 -51.49 -6.16
C ASN A 158 -57.68 -52.32 -4.91
N ALA A 159 -56.45 -52.20 -4.41
CA ALA A 159 -56.03 -52.88 -3.19
C ALA A 159 -56.89 -52.41 -2.00
N SER A 160 -57.43 -53.36 -1.23
CA SER A 160 -58.30 -53.08 -0.08
C SER A 160 -57.64 -53.44 1.25
N THR A 161 -56.67 -54.36 1.24
CA THR A 161 -55.87 -54.75 2.41
C THR A 161 -54.42 -54.98 2.00
N THR A 162 -53.48 -54.65 2.89
CA THR A 162 -52.03 -54.88 2.70
C THR A 162 -51.63 -56.16 3.42
N LEU A 163 -50.73 -56.95 2.82
CA LEU A 163 -50.06 -58.05 3.51
C LEU A 163 -49.34 -57.52 4.78
N LYS A 164 -49.22 -58.35 5.81
CA LYS A 164 -48.45 -57.96 7.02
C LYS A 164 -47.01 -57.58 6.63
N PRO A 165 -46.38 -56.59 7.29
CA PRO A 165 -45.04 -56.15 6.94
C PRO A 165 -44.04 -57.31 7.04
N PHE A 166 -43.16 -57.44 6.04
CA PHE A 166 -41.95 -58.26 6.11
C PHE A 166 -40.73 -57.33 5.97
N ASN A 167 -39.62 -57.71 6.59
CA ASN A 167 -38.37 -56.96 6.46
C ASN A 167 -37.69 -57.34 5.14
N ALA A 168 -37.58 -56.38 4.22
CA ALA A 168 -36.75 -56.49 3.02
C ALA A 168 -35.51 -55.61 3.19
N SER A 169 -34.32 -56.17 3.02
CA SER A 169 -33.09 -55.38 2.95
C SER A 169 -32.80 -55.05 1.49
N ALA A 170 -32.65 -53.77 1.17
CA ALA A 170 -32.19 -53.30 -0.13
C ALA A 170 -30.84 -52.62 0.05
N ASN A 171 -29.84 -53.03 -0.74
CA ASN A 171 -28.54 -52.38 -0.72
C ASN A 171 -28.61 -51.12 -1.59
N LEU A 172 -28.64 -49.94 -0.97
CA LEU A 172 -28.59 -48.68 -1.72
C LEU A 172 -27.15 -48.43 -2.21
N PRO A 173 -26.97 -47.91 -3.43
CA PRO A 173 -25.63 -47.60 -3.92
C PRO A 173 -24.99 -46.49 -3.08
N THR A 174 -23.70 -46.65 -2.76
CA THR A 174 -22.89 -45.60 -2.13
C THR A 174 -22.73 -44.45 -3.12
N VAL A 175 -23.19 -43.26 -2.73
CA VAL A 175 -23.00 -42.05 -3.54
C VAL A 175 -21.55 -41.60 -3.44
N THR A 176 -20.84 -41.63 -4.56
CA THR A 176 -19.47 -41.12 -4.69
C THR A 176 -19.48 -39.92 -5.63
N GLY A 177 -18.64 -38.93 -5.33
CA GLY A 177 -18.51 -37.71 -6.10
C GLY A 177 -17.21 -36.99 -5.75
N THR A 178 -16.71 -36.16 -6.67
CA THR A 178 -15.49 -35.38 -6.48
C THR A 178 -15.83 -34.00 -5.94
N VAL A 179 -15.12 -33.55 -4.91
CA VAL A 179 -15.14 -32.15 -4.49
C VAL A 179 -14.14 -31.40 -5.35
N ALA A 180 -14.61 -30.49 -6.20
CA ALA A 180 -13.75 -29.56 -6.92
C ALA A 180 -13.58 -28.28 -6.08
N VAL A 181 -12.33 -27.95 -5.74
CA VAL A 181 -11.99 -26.65 -5.16
C VAL A 181 -11.33 -25.85 -6.28
N GLY A 182 -12.01 -24.82 -6.77
CA GLY A 182 -11.46 -23.93 -7.78
C GLY A 182 -10.33 -23.10 -7.17
N SER A 183 -9.08 -23.47 -7.44
CA SER A 183 -7.99 -22.51 -7.30
C SER A 183 -8.08 -21.58 -8.51
N THR A 184 -8.49 -20.32 -8.29
CA THR A 184 -8.05 -19.26 -9.21
C THR A 184 -6.53 -19.29 -9.13
N SER A 185 -5.93 -19.81 -10.20
CA SER A 185 -4.50 -19.86 -10.52
C SER A 185 -3.68 -18.95 -9.62
N ALA A 186 -2.63 -19.49 -9.00
CA ALA A 186 -1.56 -18.71 -8.40
C ALA A 186 -1.20 -17.58 -9.36
N SER A 187 -1.66 -16.36 -9.07
CA SER A 187 -1.17 -15.19 -9.77
C SER A 187 0.35 -15.22 -9.57
N PRO A 188 1.17 -15.19 -10.63
CA PRO A 188 2.60 -15.02 -10.45
C PRO A 188 2.78 -13.81 -9.55
N GLN A 189 3.56 -13.96 -8.48
CA GLN A 189 3.85 -12.88 -7.52
C GLN A 189 4.01 -11.59 -8.31
N GLN A 190 3.00 -10.73 -8.23
CA GLN A 190 2.99 -9.51 -9.00
C GLN A 190 4.07 -8.66 -8.35
N SER A 191 5.21 -8.55 -9.03
CA SER A 191 6.26 -7.61 -8.67
C SER A 191 5.63 -6.22 -8.73
N VAL A 192 5.20 -5.71 -7.57
CA VAL A 192 4.75 -4.34 -7.45
C VAL A 192 6.01 -3.50 -7.64
N PRO A 193 6.14 -2.71 -8.71
CA PRO A 193 7.29 -1.84 -8.88
C PRO A 193 7.21 -0.77 -7.79
N LEU A 194 8.01 -0.95 -6.73
CA LEU A 194 8.18 0.07 -5.71
C LEU A 194 9.22 1.07 -6.21
N ALA A 195 8.79 2.27 -6.54
CA ALA A 195 9.69 3.38 -6.77
C ALA A 195 10.30 3.79 -5.41
N VAL A 196 11.48 3.26 -5.09
CA VAL A 196 12.24 3.70 -3.92
C VAL A 196 12.96 4.99 -4.31
N ALA A 197 12.38 6.13 -3.94
CA ALA A 197 13.06 7.41 -3.98
C ALA A 197 13.98 7.48 -2.74
N VAL A 198 15.26 7.15 -2.92
CA VAL A 198 16.27 7.47 -1.91
C VAL A 198 16.70 8.92 -2.16
N PRO A 199 16.39 9.87 -1.27
CA PRO A 199 16.92 11.22 -1.39
C PRO A 199 18.44 11.15 -1.22
N VAL A 200 19.17 11.34 -2.31
CA VAL A 200 20.62 11.46 -2.29
C VAL A 200 20.95 12.94 -2.41
N ALA A 201 21.48 13.51 -1.33
CA ALA A 201 22.07 14.83 -1.39
C ALA A 201 23.47 14.71 -2.00
N MET A 202 23.66 15.24 -3.21
CA MET A 202 24.99 15.44 -3.79
C MET A 202 25.32 16.93 -3.77
N SER A 203 26.53 17.26 -3.34
CA SER A 203 27.02 18.63 -3.36
C SER A 203 27.25 19.04 -4.81
N THR A 204 26.45 19.97 -5.31
CA THR A 204 26.64 20.60 -6.64
C THR A 204 27.60 21.79 -6.57
N ALA A 205 28.08 22.14 -5.38
CA ALA A 205 29.04 23.22 -5.18
C ALA A 205 30.44 22.78 -5.61
N GLN A 206 31.06 23.56 -6.50
CA GLN A 206 32.48 23.48 -6.81
C GLN A 206 33.33 23.63 -5.53
N PRO A 207 34.53 23.00 -5.45
CA PRO A 207 35.43 23.22 -4.33
C PRO A 207 35.74 24.72 -4.21
N SER A 208 35.54 25.28 -3.02
CA SER A 208 35.69 26.72 -2.77
C SER A 208 36.59 26.98 -1.57
N LEU A 209 37.41 28.02 -1.68
CA LEU A 209 38.20 28.56 -0.58
C LEU A 209 37.42 29.70 0.06
N THR A 210 37.20 29.64 1.37
CA THR A 210 36.46 30.66 2.11
C THR A 210 37.38 31.84 2.45
N LEU A 211 37.03 33.01 1.94
CA LEU A 211 37.62 34.29 2.32
C LEU A 211 36.57 35.11 3.08
N ARG A 212 37.00 36.06 3.90
CA ARG A 212 36.07 36.97 4.58
C ARG A 212 35.65 38.09 3.64
N TYR A 213 34.49 38.66 3.87
CA TYR A 213 34.06 39.89 3.23
C TYR A 213 34.11 41.02 4.26
N ILE A 214 34.67 42.16 3.87
CA ILE A 214 34.68 43.37 4.69
C ILE A 214 34.05 44.53 3.91
N ILE A 215 33.39 45.43 4.63
CA ILE A 215 32.73 46.63 4.11
C ILE A 215 33.38 47.89 4.67
N ALA A 216 33.60 48.89 3.81
CA ALA A 216 34.16 50.17 4.22
C ALA A 216 33.12 50.96 5.05
N THR A 217 33.45 51.24 6.31
CA THR A 217 32.65 52.08 7.22
C THR A 217 33.10 53.53 7.21
N VAL A 218 34.30 53.81 6.71
CA VAL A 218 34.85 55.14 6.47
C VAL A 218 35.33 55.22 5.03
N GLY A 219 34.98 56.28 4.31
CA GLY A 219 35.33 56.41 2.90
C GLY A 219 34.63 57.57 2.22
N THR A 220 34.86 57.72 0.92
CA THR A 220 34.20 58.76 0.12
C THR A 220 32.76 58.33 -0.18
N TYR A 221 31.79 59.23 0.07
CA TYR A 221 30.38 58.94 -0.17
C TYR A 221 30.10 58.82 -1.68
N PRO A 222 29.47 57.72 -2.15
CA PRO A 222 29.11 57.57 -3.55
C PRO A 222 27.97 58.53 -3.91
N MET A 223 28.23 59.43 -4.87
CA MET A 223 27.21 60.33 -5.41
C MET A 223 26.25 59.55 -6.32
N ARG A 224 24.96 59.56 -5.99
CA ARG A 224 23.92 58.93 -6.81
C ARG A 224 23.77 59.76 -8.09
N PRO A 225 23.90 59.16 -9.29
CA PRO A 225 23.59 59.86 -10.53
C PRO A 225 22.13 60.35 -10.48
N SER A 226 21.93 61.63 -10.76
CA SER A 226 20.61 62.26 -10.90
C SER A 226 19.80 61.63 -12.03
#